data_AF-A0A2A7DB06-F1
#
_entry.id   AF-A0A2A7DB06-F1
#
_cell.length_a   1.000
_cell.length_b   1.000
_cell.length_c   1.000
_cell.angle_alpha   90.00
_cell.angle_beta   90.00
_cell.angle_gamma   90.00
#
_symmetry.space_group_name_H-M   'P 1'
#
loop_
_entity.id
_entity.type
_entity.pdbx_description
1 polymer ?
#
loop_
_entity_poly.entity_id
_entity_poly.type
_entity_poly.pdbx_seq_one_letter_code
_entity_poly.pdbx_strand_id
1 'polypeptide(L)'
;MTTTNKPVLAQAESVVQKTAAERNKLHIRLMQLNDEIAYLQSEIASGNESLQETLNERVAEKVTVDTELKQRNDAFLSELKSMRDDLLRERLAVLKSGKDRQEGLASEIKRTKVEYLKKVMALKELADDTFADVSSYDEIMTYVGQNPVDITTMIAYPYPLVNGDNRYSPYVTPQEIGAAYDGTLPYPTRSYEQNYMRKAY
;
A
#
# COMPACT_ATOMS: atom_id res chain seq x y z
N MET A 1 12.76 -4.33 6.16
CA MET A 1 11.48 -4.84 5.64
C MET A 1 10.90 -5.77 6.69
N THR A 2 9.82 -5.40 7.37
CA THR A 2 9.04 -6.36 8.18
C THR A 2 8.14 -7.13 7.22
N THR A 3 8.62 -8.27 6.73
CA THR A 3 7.75 -9.26 6.09
C THR A 3 6.81 -9.74 7.17
N THR A 4 5.53 -9.36 7.10
CA THR A 4 4.53 -9.98 7.95
C THR A 4 4.48 -11.44 7.51
N ASN A 5 5.05 -12.34 8.33
CA ASN A 5 4.94 -13.77 8.11
C ASN A 5 3.45 -14.11 8.13
N LYS A 6 2.96 -14.83 7.11
CA LYS A 6 1.54 -15.14 6.93
C LYS A 6 1.28 -16.66 7.07
N PRO A 7 1.64 -17.26 8.23
CA PRO A 7 1.66 -18.72 8.36
C PRO A 7 0.26 -19.34 8.27
N VAL A 8 -0.78 -18.68 8.80
CA VAL A 8 -2.14 -19.23 8.80
C VAL A 8 -2.76 -19.10 7.41
N LEU A 9 -2.49 -18.00 6.70
CA LEU A 9 -2.87 -17.88 5.28
C LEU A 9 -2.22 -18.99 4.44
N ALA A 10 -0.92 -19.23 4.61
CA ALA A 10 -0.22 -20.28 3.89
C ALA A 10 -0.78 -21.69 4.20
N GLN A 11 -1.18 -21.93 5.46
CA GLN A 11 -1.87 -23.17 5.85
C GLN A 11 -3.23 -23.30 5.15
N ALA A 12 -4.05 -22.24 5.16
CA ALA A 12 -5.35 -22.24 4.48
C ALA A 12 -5.22 -22.46 2.96
N GLU A 13 -4.25 -21.81 2.32
CA GLU A 13 -3.94 -22.02 0.90
C GLU A 13 -3.51 -23.47 0.63
N SER A 14 -2.72 -24.07 1.52
CA SER A 14 -2.32 -25.47 1.42
C SER A 14 -3.53 -26.42 1.47
N VAL A 15 -4.50 -26.17 2.37
CA VAL A 15 -5.73 -26.97 2.48
C VAL A 15 -6.57 -26.89 1.19
N VAL A 16 -6.68 -25.67 0.62
CA VAL A 16 -7.35 -25.47 -0.67
C VAL A 16 -6.66 -26.27 -1.77
N GLN A 17 -5.34 -26.15 -1.90
CA GLN A 17 -4.58 -26.82 -2.95
C GLN A 17 -4.63 -28.35 -2.84
N LYS A 18 -4.47 -28.89 -1.63
CA LYS A 18 -4.48 -30.35 -1.38
C LYS A 18 -5.81 -31.01 -1.74
N THR A 19 -6.92 -30.31 -1.52
CA THR A 19 -8.26 -30.87 -1.74
C THR A 19 -8.84 -30.57 -3.13
N ALA A 20 -8.27 -29.62 -3.86
CA ALA A 20 -8.81 -29.16 -5.14
C ALA A 20 -8.88 -30.26 -6.21
N ALA A 21 -7.79 -31.01 -6.40
CA ALA A 21 -7.72 -32.02 -7.46
C ALA A 21 -8.72 -33.17 -7.24
N GLU A 22 -8.82 -33.70 -6.01
CA GLU A 22 -9.74 -34.78 -5.67
C GLU A 22 -11.20 -34.35 -5.78
N ARG A 23 -11.54 -33.15 -5.27
CA ARG A 23 -12.90 -32.60 -5.39
C ARG A 23 -13.29 -32.39 -6.85
N ASN A 24 -12.38 -31.86 -7.67
CA ASN A 24 -12.62 -31.68 -9.10
C ASN A 24 -12.80 -33.02 -9.82
N LYS A 25 -12.01 -34.04 -9.48
CA LYS A 25 -12.15 -35.39 -10.04
C LYS A 25 -13.53 -36.00 -9.75
N LEU A 26 -14.00 -35.92 -8.50
CA LEU A 26 -15.33 -36.39 -8.12
C LEU A 26 -16.43 -35.60 -8.83
N HIS A 27 -16.27 -34.28 -8.95
CA HIS A 27 -17.22 -33.42 -9.64
C HIS A 27 -17.34 -33.75 -11.13
N ILE A 28 -16.22 -34.00 -11.81
CA ILE A 28 -16.18 -34.47 -13.20
C ILE A 28 -16.85 -35.85 -13.32
N ARG A 29 -16.56 -36.78 -12.40
CA ARG A 29 -17.18 -38.12 -12.43
C ARG A 29 -18.70 -38.04 -12.28
N LEU A 30 -19.22 -37.15 -11.44
CA LEU A 30 -20.67 -36.92 -11.34
C LEU A 30 -21.29 -36.41 -12.64
N MET A 31 -20.61 -35.50 -13.34
CA MET A 31 -21.09 -35.03 -14.64
C MET A 31 -21.16 -36.18 -15.64
N GLN A 32 -20.09 -36.99 -15.74
CA GLN A 32 -20.07 -38.17 -16.61
C GLN A 32 -21.18 -39.16 -16.26
N LEU A 33 -21.39 -39.45 -14.97
CA LEU A 33 -22.44 -40.35 -14.53
C LEU A 33 -23.84 -39.82 -14.87
N ASN A 34 -24.07 -38.51 -14.82
CA ASN A 34 -25.34 -37.93 -15.25
C ASN A 34 -25.58 -38.15 -16.75
N ASP A 35 -24.56 -37.95 -17.58
CA ASP A 35 -24.66 -38.17 -19.03
C ASP A 35 -24.87 -39.65 -19.36
N GLU A 36 -24.13 -40.56 -18.69
CA GLU A 36 -24.27 -42.01 -18.84
C GLU A 36 -25.68 -42.49 -18.42
N ILE A 37 -26.20 -42.00 -17.29
CA ILE A 37 -27.55 -42.33 -16.81
C ILE A 37 -28.60 -41.84 -17.80
N ALA A 38 -28.49 -40.61 -18.30
CA ALA A 38 -29.43 -40.05 -19.27
C ALA A 38 -29.46 -40.86 -20.58
N TYR A 39 -28.28 -41.26 -21.06
CA TYR A 39 -28.14 -42.13 -22.23
C TYR A 39 -28.83 -43.49 -22.00
N LEU A 40 -28.53 -44.17 -20.88
CA LEU A 40 -29.13 -45.47 -20.56
C LEU A 40 -30.65 -45.38 -20.42
N GLN A 41 -31.17 -44.32 -19.80
CA GLN A 41 -32.61 -44.06 -19.71
C GLN A 41 -33.25 -43.91 -21.09
N SER A 42 -32.58 -43.23 -22.03
CA SER A 42 -33.05 -43.07 -23.41
C SER A 42 -33.07 -44.40 -24.17
N GLU A 43 -32.04 -45.23 -24.02
CA GLU A 43 -31.97 -46.54 -24.67
C GLU A 43 -33.05 -47.51 -24.15
N ILE A 44 -33.29 -47.49 -22.83
CA ILE A 44 -34.36 -48.29 -22.20
C ILE A 44 -35.74 -47.82 -22.71
N ALA A 45 -35.97 -46.50 -22.78
CA ALA A 45 -37.21 -45.94 -23.32
C ALA A 45 -37.42 -46.28 -24.81
N SER A 46 -36.33 -46.55 -25.54
CA SER A 46 -36.34 -46.99 -26.94
C SER A 46 -36.53 -48.51 -27.11
N GLY A 47 -36.71 -49.25 -26.00
CA GLY A 47 -37.04 -50.68 -25.99
C GLY A 47 -35.90 -51.62 -25.61
N ASN A 48 -34.74 -51.12 -25.18
CA ASN A 48 -33.61 -51.95 -24.76
C ASN A 48 -33.61 -52.22 -23.23
N GLU A 49 -34.56 -53.01 -22.77
CA GLU A 49 -34.73 -53.33 -21.33
C GLU A 49 -33.53 -54.05 -20.70
N SER A 50 -32.66 -54.68 -21.52
CA SER A 50 -31.47 -55.38 -21.03
C SER A 50 -30.46 -54.48 -20.32
N LEU A 51 -30.52 -53.16 -20.56
CA LEU A 51 -29.65 -52.16 -19.96
C LEU A 51 -30.08 -51.72 -18.54
N GLN A 52 -31.20 -52.23 -18.02
CA GLN A 52 -31.74 -51.83 -16.72
C GLN A 52 -30.76 -52.11 -15.56
N GLU A 53 -30.02 -53.22 -15.62
CA GLU A 53 -29.01 -53.55 -14.62
C GLU A 53 -27.84 -52.55 -14.64
N THR A 54 -27.32 -52.23 -15.83
CA THR A 54 -26.28 -51.21 -16.00
C THR A 54 -26.74 -49.82 -15.54
N LEU A 55 -28.01 -49.46 -15.79
CA LEU A 55 -28.58 -48.21 -15.27
C LEU A 55 -28.58 -48.20 -13.73
N ASN A 56 -29.01 -49.29 -13.10
CA ASN A 56 -29.02 -49.41 -11.64
C ASN A 56 -27.60 -49.29 -11.05
N GLU A 57 -26.61 -49.92 -11.68
CA GLU A 57 -25.20 -49.79 -11.29
C GLU A 57 -24.71 -48.35 -11.38
N ARG A 58 -25.01 -47.62 -12.46
CA ARG A 58 -24.61 -46.22 -12.63
C ARG A 58 -25.30 -45.27 -11.66
N VAL A 59 -26.57 -45.52 -11.36
CA VAL A 59 -27.30 -44.77 -10.32
C VAL A 59 -26.70 -45.03 -8.94
N ALA A 60 -26.35 -46.27 -8.62
CA ALA A 60 -25.69 -46.61 -7.36
C ALA A 60 -24.30 -45.96 -7.25
N GLU A 61 -23.50 -46.02 -8.32
CA GLU A 61 -22.20 -45.36 -8.39
C GLU A 61 -22.34 -43.85 -8.17
N LYS A 62 -23.32 -43.20 -8.80
CA LYS A 62 -23.60 -41.77 -8.62
C LYS A 62 -23.87 -41.42 -7.16
N VAL A 63 -24.70 -42.20 -6.46
CA VAL A 63 -24.99 -42.00 -5.04
C VAL A 63 -23.72 -42.10 -4.19
N THR A 64 -22.84 -43.07 -4.48
CA THR A 64 -21.55 -43.20 -3.79
C THR A 64 -20.66 -41.98 -4.05
N VAL A 65 -20.49 -41.56 -5.31
CA VAL A 65 -19.65 -40.40 -5.66
C VAL A 65 -20.21 -39.10 -5.05
N ASP A 66 -21.52 -38.90 -5.04
CA ASP A 66 -22.17 -37.75 -4.39
C ASP A 66 -21.90 -37.72 -2.88
N THR A 67 -21.96 -38.89 -2.24
CA THR A 67 -21.68 -39.03 -0.81
C THR A 67 -20.22 -38.73 -0.49
N GLU A 68 -19.28 -39.26 -1.28
CA GLU A 68 -17.86 -38.98 -1.14
C GLU A 68 -17.55 -37.49 -1.34
N LEU A 69 -18.13 -36.87 -2.37
CA LEU A 69 -17.95 -35.44 -2.64
C LEU A 69 -18.45 -34.60 -1.46
N LYS A 70 -19.63 -34.92 -0.92
CA LYS A 70 -20.19 -34.22 0.24
C LYS A 70 -19.28 -34.35 1.46
N GLN A 71 -18.85 -35.56 1.81
CA GLN A 71 -17.96 -35.80 2.93
C GLN A 71 -16.64 -35.03 2.80
N ARG A 72 -16.04 -35.03 1.61
CA ARG A 72 -14.80 -34.30 1.33
C ARG A 72 -15.01 -32.79 1.42
N ASN A 73 -16.13 -32.29 0.93
CA ASN A 73 -16.46 -30.87 1.00
C ASN A 73 -16.72 -30.41 2.45
N ASP A 74 -17.42 -31.22 3.24
CA ASP A 74 -17.67 -30.95 4.65
C ASP A 74 -16.36 -30.94 5.46
N ALA A 75 -15.46 -31.91 5.21
CA ALA A 75 -14.13 -31.94 5.83
C ALA A 75 -13.30 -30.70 5.46
N PHE A 76 -13.25 -30.36 4.17
CA PHE A 76 -12.57 -29.15 3.67
C PHE A 76 -13.10 -27.87 4.34
N LEU A 77 -14.42 -27.71 4.41
CA LEU A 77 -15.03 -26.53 5.03
C LEU A 77 -14.81 -26.50 6.54
N SER A 78 -14.79 -27.66 7.21
CA SER A 78 -14.51 -27.75 8.64
C SER A 78 -13.08 -27.32 8.96
N GLU A 79 -12.11 -27.77 8.17
CA GLU A 79 -10.71 -27.39 8.32
C GLU A 79 -10.49 -25.89 8.06
N LEU A 80 -11.14 -25.31 7.04
CA LEU A 80 -11.09 -23.84 6.86
C LEU A 80 -11.78 -23.07 7.99
N LYS A 81 -12.89 -23.60 8.54
CA LYS A 81 -13.60 -22.98 9.65
C LYS A 81 -12.77 -22.97 10.93
N SER A 82 -11.98 -24.00 11.20
CA SER A 82 -11.12 -24.04 12.40
C SER A 82 -10.04 -22.95 12.37
N MET A 83 -9.58 -22.55 11.17
CA MET A 83 -8.60 -21.48 10.98
C MET A 83 -9.21 -20.06 10.93
N ARG A 84 -10.54 -19.92 10.97
CA ARG A 84 -11.25 -18.64 10.74
C ARG A 84 -10.73 -17.50 11.62
N ASP A 85 -10.67 -17.74 12.94
CA ASP A 85 -10.36 -16.69 13.90
C ASP A 85 -8.86 -16.31 13.85
N ASP A 86 -8.01 -17.29 13.56
CA ASP A 86 -6.58 -17.07 13.37
C ASP A 86 -6.28 -16.32 12.06
N LEU A 87 -6.98 -16.63 10.97
CA LEU A 87 -6.93 -15.86 9.72
C LEU A 87 -7.39 -14.42 9.93
N LEU A 88 -8.46 -14.20 10.70
CA LEU A 88 -8.92 -12.86 11.04
C LEU A 88 -7.87 -12.10 11.86
N ARG A 89 -7.26 -12.75 12.85
CA ARG A 89 -6.21 -12.16 13.67
C ARG A 89 -5.00 -11.77 12.82
N GLU A 90 -4.55 -12.65 11.93
CA GLU A 90 -3.43 -12.40 11.03
C GLU A 90 -3.73 -11.23 10.08
N ARG A 91 -4.93 -11.19 9.50
CA ARG A 91 -5.39 -10.09 8.65
C ARG A 91 -5.39 -8.75 9.38
N LEU A 92 -5.89 -8.71 10.62
CA LEU A 92 -5.89 -7.50 11.44
C LEU A 92 -4.47 -7.05 11.81
N ALA A 93 -3.57 -7.99 12.09
CA ALA A 93 -2.17 -7.70 12.38
C ALA A 93 -1.46 -7.06 11.17
N VAL A 94 -1.69 -7.60 9.96
CA VAL A 94 -1.18 -7.03 8.71
C VAL A 94 -1.71 -5.61 8.50
N LEU A 95 -3.03 -5.40 8.66
CA LEU A 95 -3.64 -4.07 8.51
C LEU A 95 -3.06 -3.07 9.50
N LYS A 96 -2.92 -3.45 10.78
CA LYS A 96 -2.33 -2.60 11.80
C LYS A 96 -0.88 -2.24 11.47
N SER A 97 -0.04 -3.22 11.16
CA SER A 97 1.36 -2.98 10.81
C SER A 97 1.51 -2.07 9.59
N GLY A 98 0.67 -2.25 8.57
CA GLY A 98 0.62 -1.38 7.39
C GLY A 98 0.22 0.05 7.75
N LYS A 99 -0.83 0.22 8.56
CA LYS A 99 -1.30 1.53 9.03
C LYS A 99 -0.23 2.25 9.85
N ASP A 100 0.37 1.58 10.83
CA ASP A 100 1.41 2.16 11.70
C ASP A 100 2.61 2.64 10.86
N ARG A 101 3.01 1.87 9.84
CA ARG A 101 4.09 2.27 8.92
C ARG A 101 3.72 3.46 8.04
N GLN A 102 2.48 3.51 7.55
CA GLN A 102 1.98 4.66 6.79
C GLN A 102 1.92 5.93 7.65
N GLU A 103 1.46 5.81 8.90
CA GLU A 103 1.42 6.93 9.85
C GLU A 103 2.84 7.43 10.19
N GLY A 104 3.80 6.53 10.34
CA GLY A 104 5.22 6.87 10.49
C GLY A 104 5.76 7.66 9.30
N LEU A 105 5.57 7.16 8.08
CA LEU A 105 5.99 7.84 6.85
C LEU A 105 5.28 9.19 6.66
N ALA A 106 3.98 9.26 6.94
CA ALA A 106 3.23 10.51 6.85
C ALA A 106 3.75 11.56 7.85
N SER A 107 4.14 11.13 9.04
CA SER A 107 4.74 12.00 10.06
C SER A 107 6.14 12.46 9.65
N GLU A 108 6.94 11.58 9.04
CA GLU A 108 8.26 11.92 8.49
C GLU A 108 8.16 12.95 7.37
N ILE A 109 7.23 12.79 6.43
CA ILE A 109 6.97 13.76 5.35
C ILE A 109 6.66 15.15 5.93
N LYS A 110 5.76 15.22 6.93
CA LYS A 110 5.41 16.49 7.59
C LYS A 110 6.62 17.11 8.31
N ARG A 111 7.44 16.30 8.98
CA ARG A 111 8.67 16.76 9.63
C ARG A 111 9.66 17.34 8.61
N THR A 112 9.92 16.63 7.53
CA THR A 112 10.82 17.08 6.45
C THR A 112 10.32 18.40 5.84
N LYS A 113 9.00 18.57 5.68
CA LYS A 113 8.41 19.83 5.22
C LYS A 113 8.70 21.00 6.17
N VAL A 114 8.54 20.80 7.48
CA VAL A 114 8.88 21.83 8.49
C VAL A 114 10.36 22.18 8.41
N GLU A 115 11.25 21.17 8.40
CA GLU A 115 12.70 21.36 8.34
C GLU A 115 13.13 22.09 7.06
N TYR A 116 12.54 21.73 5.93
CA TYR A 116 12.77 22.41 4.66
C TYR A 116 12.41 23.91 4.74
N LEU A 117 11.19 24.24 5.21
CA LEU A 117 10.75 25.63 5.33
C LEU A 117 11.60 26.42 6.33
N LYS A 118 12.05 25.81 7.42
CA LYS A 118 13.01 26.44 8.35
C LYS A 118 14.37 26.71 7.73
N LYS A 119 14.87 25.83 6.87
CA LYS A 119 16.12 26.08 6.13
C LYS A 119 15.97 27.25 5.15
N VAL A 120 14.80 27.41 4.52
CA VAL A 120 14.51 28.58 3.69
C VAL A 120 14.58 29.87 4.53
N MET A 121 13.98 29.88 5.73
CA MET A 121 14.07 31.03 6.66
C MET A 121 15.53 31.35 7.04
N ALA A 122 16.28 30.35 7.52
CA ALA A 122 17.67 30.54 7.95
C ALA A 122 18.58 31.00 6.79
N LEU A 123 18.30 30.54 5.57
CA LEU A 123 19.03 30.96 4.38
C LEU A 123 18.79 32.43 4.03
N LYS A 124 17.56 32.94 4.23
CA LYS A 124 17.26 34.36 4.08
C LYS A 124 18.01 35.19 5.11
N GLU A 125 17.92 34.80 6.38
CA GLU A 125 18.61 35.50 7.48
C GLU A 125 20.11 35.60 7.22
N LEU A 126 20.76 34.47 6.85
CA LEU A 126 22.17 34.46 6.51
C LEU A 126 22.52 35.36 5.31
N ALA A 127 21.65 35.40 4.30
CA ALA A 127 21.84 36.28 3.14
C ALA A 127 21.75 37.76 3.54
N ASP A 128 20.75 38.13 4.35
CA ASP A 128 20.59 39.50 4.84
C ASP A 128 21.78 39.95 5.69
N ASP A 129 22.24 39.10 6.62
CA ASP A 129 23.40 39.37 7.46
C ASP A 129 24.67 39.56 6.61
N THR A 130 24.89 38.66 5.65
CA THR A 130 26.03 38.76 4.73
C THR A 130 25.99 40.04 3.91
N PHE A 131 24.80 40.44 3.45
CA PHE A 131 24.62 41.66 2.65
C PHE A 131 24.82 42.92 3.48
N ALA A 132 24.35 42.93 4.73
CA ALA A 132 24.61 44.01 5.66
C ALA A 132 26.12 44.15 5.96
N ASP A 133 26.79 43.02 6.21
CA ASP A 133 28.24 42.98 6.46
C ASP A 133 29.02 43.51 5.25
N VAL A 134 28.71 43.06 4.03
CA VAL A 134 29.37 43.55 2.80
C VAL A 134 29.10 45.04 2.59
N SER A 135 27.85 45.49 2.76
CA SER A 135 27.47 46.90 2.57
C SER A 135 28.17 47.83 3.56
N SER A 136 28.56 47.33 4.74
CA SER A 136 29.31 48.11 5.74
C SER A 136 30.68 48.58 5.24
N TYR A 137 31.23 47.94 4.19
CA TYR A 137 32.49 48.31 3.57
C TYR A 137 32.34 49.38 2.48
N ASP A 138 31.14 49.65 1.98
CA ASP A 138 30.89 50.48 0.79
C ASP A 138 31.48 51.90 0.90
N GLU A 139 31.38 52.50 2.09
CA GLU A 139 31.91 53.84 2.34
C GLU A 139 33.45 53.87 2.22
N ILE A 140 34.14 52.90 2.83
CA ILE A 140 35.61 52.80 2.74
C ILE A 140 36.05 52.44 1.32
N MET A 141 35.33 51.54 0.64
CA MET A 141 35.65 51.12 -0.73
C MET A 141 35.62 52.32 -1.70
N THR A 142 34.70 53.25 -1.49
CA THR A 142 34.63 54.51 -2.24
C THR A 142 35.92 55.33 -2.10
N TYR A 143 36.46 55.46 -0.88
CA TYR A 143 37.70 56.22 -0.64
C TYR A 143 38.94 55.57 -1.28
N VAL A 144 38.97 54.24 -1.43
CA VAL A 144 40.08 53.52 -2.07
C VAL A 144 39.89 53.32 -3.58
N GLY A 145 38.88 53.98 -4.18
CA GLY A 145 38.64 53.97 -5.62
C GLY A 145 38.12 52.62 -6.15
N GLN A 146 37.51 51.80 -5.30
CA GLN A 146 36.85 50.56 -5.69
C GLN A 146 35.33 50.76 -5.75
N ASN A 147 34.69 50.19 -6.75
CA ASN A 147 33.23 50.23 -6.86
C ASN A 147 32.60 49.21 -5.89
N PRO A 148 31.41 49.51 -5.31
CA PRO A 148 30.64 48.54 -4.54
C PRO A 148 30.40 47.24 -5.32
N VAL A 149 30.37 46.13 -4.60
CA VAL A 149 30.12 44.80 -5.19
C VAL A 149 28.61 44.59 -5.32
N ASP A 150 28.15 44.16 -6.50
CA ASP A 150 26.77 43.73 -6.67
C ASP A 150 26.53 42.36 -6.01
N ILE A 151 26.11 42.43 -4.74
CA ILE A 151 25.78 41.29 -3.89
C ILE A 151 24.61 40.45 -4.39
N THR A 152 23.76 40.98 -5.28
CA THR A 152 22.58 40.25 -5.78
C THR A 152 22.98 39.04 -6.63
N THR A 153 24.19 39.07 -7.21
CA THR A 153 24.76 37.96 -7.99
C THR A 153 25.31 36.82 -7.12
N MET A 154 25.46 37.05 -5.81
CA MET A 154 26.01 36.08 -4.85
C MET A 154 24.92 35.29 -4.11
N ILE A 155 23.64 35.48 -4.46
CA ILE A 155 22.52 34.78 -3.86
C ILE A 155 22.58 33.28 -4.22
N ALA A 156 22.95 32.43 -3.26
CA ALA A 156 23.04 30.98 -3.44
C ALA A 156 21.66 30.31 -3.68
N TYR A 157 20.57 30.97 -3.31
CA TYR A 157 19.20 30.50 -3.50
C TYR A 157 18.31 31.65 -3.99
N PRO A 158 18.06 31.76 -5.30
CA PRO A 158 17.31 32.87 -5.85
C PRO A 158 15.84 32.78 -5.42
N TYR A 159 15.31 33.90 -4.92
CA TYR A 159 13.89 34.09 -4.63
C TYR A 159 13.42 35.40 -5.26
N PRO A 160 12.21 35.47 -5.88
CA PRO A 160 11.25 34.38 -6.04
C PRO A 160 11.75 33.28 -6.98
N LEU A 161 11.25 32.06 -6.78
CA LEU A 161 11.49 30.94 -7.69
C LEU A 161 10.89 31.27 -9.06
N VAL A 162 11.64 31.03 -10.14
CA VAL A 162 11.16 31.26 -11.50
C VAL A 162 10.01 30.30 -11.79
N ASN A 163 8.96 30.74 -12.49
CA ASN A 163 7.87 29.86 -12.92
C ASN A 163 8.43 28.66 -13.73
N GLY A 164 8.12 27.43 -13.31
CA GLY A 164 8.65 26.20 -13.90
C GLY A 164 9.98 25.73 -13.31
N ASP A 165 10.48 26.38 -12.25
CA ASP A 165 11.63 25.90 -11.49
C ASP A 165 11.29 24.68 -10.64
N ASN A 166 11.38 23.50 -11.26
CA ASN A 166 11.10 22.21 -10.65
C ASN A 166 12.24 21.72 -9.74
N ARG A 167 13.31 22.53 -9.52
CA ARG A 167 14.42 22.16 -8.63
C ARG A 167 13.96 22.05 -7.17
N TYR A 168 12.85 22.69 -6.83
CA TYR A 168 12.36 22.79 -5.46
C TYR A 168 11.10 21.93 -5.28
N SER A 169 11.31 20.82 -4.54
CA SER A 169 10.35 19.84 -3.99
C SER A 169 8.88 19.91 -4.45
N PRO A 170 8.31 18.84 -5.03
CA PRO A 170 6.89 18.81 -5.43
C PRO A 170 5.90 18.84 -4.24
N TYR A 171 6.40 18.84 -3.00
CA TYR A 171 5.60 18.72 -1.77
C TYR A 171 5.40 20.05 -1.02
N VAL A 172 6.04 21.14 -1.48
CA VAL A 172 5.95 22.47 -0.86
C VAL A 172 5.56 23.48 -1.94
N THR A 173 4.49 24.23 -1.68
CA THR A 173 3.99 25.19 -2.66
C THR A 173 4.87 26.43 -2.71
N PRO A 174 4.95 27.12 -3.87
CA PRO A 174 5.66 28.40 -3.97
C PRO A 174 5.19 29.44 -2.93
N GLN A 175 3.90 29.45 -2.58
CA GLN A 175 3.38 30.34 -1.53
C GLN A 175 3.94 30.02 -0.15
N GLU A 176 4.10 28.74 0.19
CA GLU A 176 4.69 28.32 1.46
C GLU A 176 6.19 28.67 1.53
N ILE A 177 6.89 28.55 0.41
CA ILE A 177 8.29 28.99 0.29
C ILE A 177 8.38 30.50 0.46
N GLY A 178 7.47 31.26 -0.16
CA GLY A 178 7.45 32.72 -0.02
C GLY A 178 7.19 33.19 1.40
N ALA A 179 6.18 32.62 2.07
CA ALA A 179 5.93 32.92 3.47
C ALA A 179 7.15 32.60 4.35
N ALA A 180 7.83 31.47 4.10
CA ALA A 180 9.03 31.10 4.85
C ALA A 180 10.23 31.99 4.51
N TYR A 181 10.40 32.41 3.27
CA TYR A 181 11.41 33.40 2.89
C TYR A 181 11.19 34.72 3.63
N ASP A 182 9.93 35.13 3.83
CA ASP A 182 9.55 36.29 4.65
C ASP A 182 9.59 36.01 6.17
N GLY A 183 10.28 34.95 6.60
CA GLY A 183 10.47 34.62 8.02
C GLY A 183 9.27 33.97 8.70
N THR A 184 8.24 33.56 7.96
CA THR A 184 6.98 33.08 8.53
C THR A 184 6.65 31.65 8.13
N LEU A 185 6.56 30.72 9.09
CA LEU A 185 6.03 29.38 8.81
C LEU A 185 4.50 29.42 8.57
N PRO A 186 4.00 28.78 7.51
CA PRO A 186 2.56 28.59 7.27
C PRO A 186 1.86 27.95 8.48
N TYR A 187 0.61 28.33 8.73
CA TYR A 187 -0.13 27.87 9.93
C TYR A 187 -0.16 26.34 10.09
N PRO A 188 -0.46 25.52 9.07
CA PRO A 188 -0.45 24.06 9.22
C PRO A 188 0.91 23.50 9.62
N THR A 189 1.99 24.04 9.05
CA THR A 189 3.39 23.69 9.35
C THR A 189 3.75 24.06 10.79
N ARG A 190 3.42 25.29 11.20
CA ARG A 190 3.66 25.80 12.56
C ARG A 190 2.90 25.00 13.62
N SER A 191 1.63 24.69 13.36
CA SER A 191 0.80 23.88 14.24
C SER A 191 1.36 22.45 14.38
N TYR A 192 1.81 21.85 13.26
CA TYR A 192 2.44 20.53 13.32
C TYR A 192 3.73 20.54 14.14
N GLU A 193 4.60 21.53 13.90
CA GLU A 193 5.84 21.70 14.66
C GLU A 193 5.58 21.82 16.17
N GLN A 194 4.67 22.72 16.57
CA GLN A 194 4.38 22.99 17.97
C GLN A 194 3.78 21.78 18.69
N ASN A 195 2.88 21.05 18.02
CA ASN A 195 2.12 19.98 18.65
C ASN A 195 2.79 18.61 18.58
N TYR A 196 3.63 18.36 17.56
CA TYR A 196 4.13 17.02 17.24
C TYR A 196 5.65 16.91 17.08
N MET A 197 6.39 18.03 16.94
CA MET A 197 7.86 18.01 16.87
C MET A 197 8.54 18.48 18.15
N ARG A 198 7.89 19.32 18.97
CA ARG A 198 8.45 19.84 20.23
C ARG A 198 8.38 18.85 21.40
N LYS A 199 7.59 17.78 21.31
CA LYS A 199 7.57 16.74 22.34
C LYS A 199 8.73 15.80 22.09
N ALA A 200 9.81 15.99 22.88
CA ALA A 200 10.63 14.85 23.25
C ALA A 200 9.68 13.83 23.93
N TYR A 201 9.76 12.57 23.52
CA TYR A 201 9.19 11.48 24.31
C TYR A 201 9.80 11.50 25.72
#